data_AF-A0A7W9DIZ4-F1
#
_entry.id   AF-A0A7W9DIZ4-F1
#
_cell.length_a   1.000
_cell.length_b   1.000
_cell.length_c   1.000
_cell.angle_alpha   90.00
_cell.angle_beta   90.00
_cell.angle_gamma   90.00
#
_symmetry.space_group_name_H-M   'P 1'
#
loop_
_entity.id
_entity.type
_entity.pdbx_description
1 polymer ?
#
loop_
_entity_poly.entity_id
_entity_poly.type
_entity_poly.pdbx_seq_one_letter_code
_entity_poly.pdbx_strand_id
1 'polypeptide(L)'
;MARVWYNYNGVGDPIVLGSYILSTVKPGCINGGRLCSIYELNGGSTPQLLSSNIRNYIANTLITLVAQPGSTPEIKKYVYGKGC
;
A
#
# COMPACT_ATOMS: atom_id res chain seq x y z
N MET A 1 -13.66 -0.89 12.75
CA MET A 1 -12.45 -0.06 12.60
C MET A 1 -12.36 0.41 11.15
N ALA A 2 -12.09 1.69 10.91
CA ALA A 2 -12.01 2.24 9.55
C ALA A 2 -10.65 1.93 8.89
N ARG A 3 -10.64 1.76 7.56
CA ARG A 3 -9.40 1.65 6.77
C ARG A 3 -9.03 3.01 6.20
N VAL A 4 -7.75 3.33 6.27
CA VAL A 4 -7.18 4.61 5.86
C VAL A 4 -5.98 4.39 4.93
N TRP A 5 -5.56 5.46 4.27
CA TRP A 5 -4.40 5.43 3.39
C TRP A 5 -3.13 5.64 4.21
N TYR A 6 -2.12 4.84 3.91
CA TYR A 6 -0.78 5.02 4.43
C TYR A 6 0.20 5.10 3.27
N ASN A 7 0.98 6.18 3.21
CA ASN A 7 2.00 6.38 2.19
C ASN A 7 3.32 5.77 2.64
N TYR A 8 3.96 5.04 1.74
CA TYR A 8 5.30 4.55 1.96
C TYR A 8 6.29 5.72 1.81
N ASN A 9 7.13 5.92 2.82
CA ASN A 9 8.07 7.04 2.88
C ASN A 9 9.31 6.84 1.98
N GLY A 10 9.44 5.69 1.32
CA GLY A 10 10.59 5.38 0.46
C GLY A 10 11.82 4.88 1.21
N VAL A 11 11.73 4.66 2.53
CA VAL A 11 12.87 4.32 3.40
C VAL A 11 12.58 3.04 4.19
N GLY A 12 13.56 2.14 4.21
CA GLY A 12 13.49 0.87 4.94
C GLY A 12 12.63 -0.18 4.24
N ASP A 13 12.28 -1.25 4.95
CA ASP A 13 11.52 -2.35 4.38
C ASP A 13 10.02 -2.03 4.20
N PRO A 14 9.43 -2.29 3.03
CA PRO A 14 8.00 -2.07 2.79
C PRO A 14 7.10 -3.00 3.62
N ILE A 15 7.64 -3.95 4.36
CA ILE A 15 6.86 -4.80 5.27
C ILE A 15 6.91 -4.32 6.73
N VAL A 16 7.61 -3.22 7.01
CA VAL A 16 7.74 -2.63 8.35
C VAL A 16 6.75 -1.49 8.51
N LEU A 17 6.03 -1.48 9.64
CA LEU A 17 4.99 -0.49 9.94
C LEU A 17 5.52 0.94 9.97
N GLY A 18 6.74 1.13 10.48
CA GLY A 18 7.39 2.44 10.60
C GLY A 18 7.75 3.11 9.27
N SER A 19 7.71 2.37 8.15
CA SER A 19 7.94 2.93 6.81
C SER A 19 6.70 3.59 6.20
N TYR A 20 5.59 3.60 6.94
CA TYR A 20 4.29 4.06 6.48
C TYR A 20 3.79 5.25 7.29
N ILE A 21 3.33 6.28 6.59
CA ILE A 21 2.83 7.51 7.19
C ILE A 21 1.36 7.68 6.82
N LEU A 22 0.51 7.97 7.81
CA LEU A 22 -0.91 8.23 7.59
C LEU A 22 -1.11 9.33 6.53
N SER A 23 -2.00 9.06 5.57
CA SER A 23 -2.39 10.02 4.54
C SER A 23 -3.89 10.27 4.59
N THR A 24 -4.26 11.54 4.52
CA THR A 24 -5.65 12.01 4.44
C THR A 24 -6.16 12.10 3.00
N VAL A 25 -5.27 11.94 2.02
CA VAL A 25 -5.57 12.11 0.59
C VAL A 25 -5.46 10.77 -0.13
N LYS A 26 -6.38 10.52 -1.07
CA LYS A 26 -6.32 9.32 -1.91
C LYS A 26 -5.09 9.40 -2.82
N PRO A 27 -4.25 8.35 -2.89
CA PRO A 27 -3.08 8.34 -3.76
C PRO A 27 -3.48 8.44 -5.25
N GLY A 28 -2.74 9.27 -6.00
CA GLY A 28 -2.87 9.39 -7.46
C GLY A 28 -2.00 8.38 -8.23
N CYS A 29 -0.99 7.81 -7.56
CA CYS A 29 -0.18 6.70 -8.06
C CYS A 29 -1.00 5.41 -8.04
N ILE A 30 -0.94 4.62 -9.12
CA ILE A 30 -1.69 3.35 -9.23
C ILE A 30 -0.73 2.19 -9.51
N ASN A 31 0.03 2.26 -10.59
CA ASN A 31 0.96 1.21 -10.99
C ASN A 31 2.39 1.73 -10.97
N GLY A 32 3.36 0.83 -10.75
CA GLY A 32 4.79 1.15 -10.84
C GLY A 32 5.66 0.28 -9.93
N GLY A 33 6.98 0.38 -10.14
CA GLY A 33 7.99 -0.47 -9.48
C GLY A 33 8.44 -0.03 -8.10
N ARG A 34 7.89 1.07 -7.58
CA ARG A 34 8.07 1.50 -6.20
C ARG A 34 6.76 1.46 -5.48
N LEU A 35 6.79 1.14 -4.19
CA LEU A 35 5.59 1.22 -3.37
C LEU A 35 5.18 2.68 -3.19
N CYS A 36 3.90 2.98 -3.37
CA CYS A 36 3.38 4.31 -3.15
C CYS A 36 2.59 4.40 -1.85
N SER A 37 1.51 3.60 -1.78
CA SER A 37 0.56 3.68 -0.68
C SER A 37 -0.14 2.34 -0.49
N ILE A 38 -0.56 2.11 0.74
CA ILE A 38 -1.38 0.96 1.14
C ILE A 38 -2.68 1.42 1.79
N TYR A 39 -3.70 0.57 1.72
CA TYR A 39 -4.99 0.78 2.35
C TYR A 39 -5.19 -0.27 3.43
N GLU A 40 -5.02 0.15 4.68
CA GLU A 40 -5.00 -0.77 5.83
C GLU A 40 -5.77 -0.17 7.01
N LEU A 41 -6.05 -0.99 8.02
CA LEU A 41 -6.73 -0.58 9.24
C LEU A 41 -5.99 0.57 9.94
N ASN A 42 -6.77 1.57 10.37
CA ASN A 42 -6.25 2.73 11.07
C ASN A 42 -5.62 2.35 12.41
N GLY A 43 -4.30 2.53 12.52
CA GLY A 43 -3.52 2.43 13.75
C GLY A 43 -3.03 3.77 14.29
N GLY A 44 -3.52 4.89 13.75
CA GLY A 44 -2.99 6.23 14.02
C GLY A 44 -1.94 6.62 12.99
N SER A 45 -0.79 7.13 13.46
CA SER A 45 0.31 7.64 12.60
C SER A 45 0.90 6.58 11.67
N THR A 46 0.92 5.32 12.11
CA THR A 46 1.36 4.15 11.34
C THR A 46 0.24 3.10 11.32
N PRO A 47 0.25 2.15 10.38
CA PRO A 47 -0.69 1.03 10.41
C PRO A 47 -0.52 0.24 11.70
N GLN A 48 -1.60 -0.27 12.27
CA GLN A 48 -1.54 -1.11 13.48
C GLN A 48 -0.89 -2.47 13.19
N LEU A 49 -1.20 -3.03 12.02
CA LEU A 49 -0.72 -4.33 11.56
C LEU A 49 -0.74 -4.35 10.04
N LEU A 50 0.27 -4.99 9.44
CA LEU A 50 0.21 -5.41 8.04
C LEU A 50 -0.24 -6.86 7.99
N SER A 51 -1.48 -7.06 7.56
CA SER A 51 -2.07 -8.38 7.36
C SER A 51 -1.23 -9.19 6.36
N SER A 52 -1.18 -10.53 6.51
CA SER A 52 -0.43 -11.39 5.57
C SER A 52 -0.84 -11.17 4.11
N ASN A 53 -2.12 -10.87 3.86
CA ASN A 53 -2.63 -10.51 2.54
C ASN A 53 -2.00 -9.23 1.99
N ILE A 54 -1.87 -8.16 2.80
CA ILE A 54 -1.20 -6.93 2.36
C ILE A 54 0.27 -7.20 2.06
N ARG A 55 0.96 -7.99 2.87
CA ARG A 55 2.37 -8.35 2.62
C ARG A 55 2.53 -9.08 1.28
N ASN A 56 1.64 -10.03 0.99
CA ASN A 56 1.61 -10.71 -0.31
C ASN A 56 1.28 -9.74 -1.45
N TYR A 57 0.34 -8.81 -1.25
CA TYR A 57 0.00 -7.80 -2.25
C TYR A 57 1.15 -6.81 -2.50
N ILE A 58 1.93 -6.45 -1.47
CA ILE A 58 3.15 -5.65 -1.61
C ILE A 58 4.16 -6.39 -2.46
N ALA A 59 4.47 -7.65 -2.12
CA ALA A 59 5.40 -8.46 -2.90
C ALA A 59 4.96 -8.59 -4.36
N ASN A 60 3.68 -8.90 -4.59
CA ASN A 60 3.11 -9.01 -5.93
C ASN A 60 3.12 -7.67 -6.68
N THR A 61 2.85 -6.54 -6.01
CA THR A 61 2.91 -5.21 -6.65
C THR A 61 4.34 -4.86 -7.07
N LEU A 62 5.33 -5.18 -6.25
CA LEU A 62 6.74 -4.92 -6.57
C LEU A 62 7.26 -5.80 -7.72
N ILE A 63 6.71 -7.01 -7.88
CA ILE A 63 7.07 -7.93 -8.98
C ILE A 63 6.31 -7.59 -10.27
N THR A 64 4.99 -7.45 -10.17
CA THR A 64 4.10 -7.26 -11.33
C THR A 64 4.02 -5.81 -11.79
N LEU A 65 4.50 -4.87 -10.97
CA LEU A 65 4.40 -3.42 -11.16
C LEU A 65 2.94 -2.92 -11.25
N VAL A 66 1.98 -3.74 -10.83
CA VAL A 66 0.54 -3.48 -10.92
C VAL A 66 -0.07 -3.48 -9.52
N ALA A 67 -0.94 -2.50 -9.24
CA ALA A 67 -1.67 -2.43 -7.98
C ALA A 67 -2.46 -3.71 -7.70
N GLN A 68 -2.44 -4.13 -6.44
CA GLN A 68 -3.06 -5.37 -5.99
C GLN A 68 -4.24 -5.11 -5.04
N PRO A 69 -5.27 -5.98 -5.05
CA PRO A 69 -5.48 -7.11 -5.95
C PRO A 69 -5.82 -6.67 -7.39
N GLY A 70 -5.26 -7.41 -8.37
CA GLY A 70 -5.33 -7.06 -9.80
C GLY A 70 -6.40 -7.80 -10.63
N SER A 71 -7.30 -8.57 -10.01
CA SER A 71 -8.16 -9.50 -10.75
C SER A 71 -9.26 -8.84 -11.60
N THR A 72 -9.75 -7.65 -11.24
CA THR A 72 -10.66 -6.85 -12.08
C THR A 72 -10.54 -5.35 -11.78
N PRO A 73 -10.79 -4.45 -12.75
CA PRO A 73 -10.70 -3.01 -12.56
C PRO A 73 -11.68 -2.44 -11.52
N GLU A 74 -12.75 -3.17 -11.21
CA GLU A 74 -13.79 -2.76 -10.25
C GLU A 74 -13.45 -3.12 -8.79
N ILE A 75 -12.44 -3.98 -8.55
CA ILE A 75 -12.06 -4.33 -7.19
C ILE A 75 -11.23 -3.20 -6.57
N LYS A 76 -11.60 -2.82 -5.34
CA LYS A 76 -10.85 -1.87 -4.53
C LYS A 76 -9.44 -2.43 -4.26
N LYS A 77 -8.45 -1.80 -4.87
CA LYS A 77 -7.03 -2.10 -4.65
C LYS A 77 -6.62 -1.68 -3.24
N TYR A 78 -5.75 -2.47 -2.65
CA TYR A 78 -5.18 -2.23 -1.32
C TYR A 78 -3.74 -1.76 -1.37
N VAL A 79 -2.99 -2.11 -2.41
CA VAL A 79 -1.59 -1.74 -2.54
C VAL A 79 -1.37 -1.08 -3.90
N TYR A 80 -0.74 0.09 -3.87
CA TYR A 80 -0.55 0.95 -5.03
C TYR A 80 0.94 1.14 -5.28
N GLY A 81 1.32 1.06 -6.56
CA GLY A 81 2.67 1.34 -7.04
C GLY A 81 2.78 2.78 -7.56
N LYS A 82 3.98 3.35 -7.47
CA LYS A 82 4.37 4.63 -8.09
C LYS A 82 5.33 4.35 -9.22
N GLY A 83 5.05 4.91 -10.41
CA GLY A 83 6.00 4.94 -11.52
C GLY A 83 7.26 5.70 -11.15
N CYS A 84 8.39 5.30 -11.75
CA CYS A 84 9.65 6.03 -11.64
C CYS A 84 9.55 7.41 -12.28
#